data_AF-A0A090RFT4-F1
#
_entry.id   AF-A0A090RFT4-F1
#
_cell.length_a   1.000
_cell.length_b   1.000
_cell.length_c   1.000
_cell.angle_alpha   90.00
_cell.angle_beta   90.00
_cell.angle_gamma   90.00
#
_symmetry.space_group_name_H-M   'P 1'
#
loop_
_entity.id
_entity.type
_entity.pdbx_description
1 polymer ?
#
loop_
_entity_poly.entity_id
_entity_poly.type
_entity_poly.pdbx_seq_one_letter_code
_entity_poly.pdbx_strand_id
1 'polypeptide(L)' 'MEQIGLSVCVADGHPLLRQRADFTTRINGGYGAVREVCDLILEAKGELDKHKGLSI' A
#
# COMPACT_ATOMS: atom_id res chain seq x y z
N MET A 1 15.05 0.19 2.87
CA MET A 1 14.21 0.73 1.78
C MET A 1 15.01 0.92 0.49
N GLU A 2 16.34 1.04 0.56
CA GLU A 2 17.24 1.33 -0.56
C GLU A 2 17.42 0.25 -1.64
N GLN A 3 16.63 -0.84 -1.61
CA GLN A 3 16.76 -1.96 -2.56
C GLN A 3 15.47 -2.32 -3.30
N ILE A 4 14.38 -1.57 -3.09
CA ILE A 4 13.09 -1.78 -3.75
C ILE A 4 12.62 -0.51 -4.46
N GLY A 5 11.74 -0.65 -5.44
CA GLY A 5 11.26 0.48 -6.24
C GLY A 5 10.16 1.33 -5.60
N LEU A 6 9.41 0.79 -4.64
CA LEU A 6 8.41 1.51 -3.86
C LEU A 6 8.33 0.93 -2.46
N SER A 7 8.71 1.71 -1.47
CA SER A 7 8.67 1.32 -0.07
C SER A 7 7.44 1.91 0.65
N VAL A 8 6.74 1.06 1.41
CA VAL A 8 5.45 1.41 2.02
C VAL A 8 5.48 1.21 3.53
N CYS A 9 4.94 2.18 4.28
CA CYS A 9 4.64 2.07 5.70
C CYS A 9 3.11 2.17 5.92
N VAL A 10 2.57 1.44 6.90
CA VAL A 10 1.14 1.54 7.24
C VAL A 10 0.83 2.78 8.09
N ALA A 11 -0.43 3.24 8.08
CA ALA A 11 -0.86 4.49 8.71
C ALA A 11 -0.57 4.58 10.23
N ASP A 12 -0.55 3.44 10.93
CA ASP A 12 -0.22 3.29 12.35
C ASP A 12 1.16 2.62 12.56
N GLY A 13 1.94 2.49 11.48
CA GLY A 13 3.31 1.99 11.53
C GLY A 13 4.22 2.93 12.31
N HIS A 14 5.30 2.37 12.87
CA HIS A 14 6.24 3.09 13.73
C HIS A 14 6.71 4.41 13.10
N PRO A 15 6.70 5.56 13.83
CA PRO A 15 6.97 6.88 13.26
C PRO A 15 8.29 6.97 12.47
N LEU A 16 9.36 6.37 12.97
CA LEU A 16 10.66 6.36 12.28
C LEU A 16 10.64 5.61 10.94
N LEU A 17 9.78 4.60 10.79
CA LEU A 17 9.63 3.87 9.52
C LEU A 17 8.83 4.69 8.53
N ARG A 18 7.76 5.37 9.01
CA ARG A 18 6.91 6.24 8.21
C ARG A 18 7.69 7.36 7.53
N GLN A 19 8.62 7.97 8.25
CA GLN A 19 9.48 9.04 7.71
C GLN A 19 10.43 8.58 6.58
N ARG A 20 10.68 7.28 6.47
CA ARG A 20 11.59 6.71 5.48
C ARG A 20 10.87 6.14 4.27
N ALA A 21 9.55 5.97 4.33
CA ALA A 21 8.76 5.34 3.29
C ALA A 21 8.42 6.30 2.16
N ASP A 22 8.46 5.79 0.93
CA ASP A 22 8.02 6.54 -0.25
C ASP A 22 6.51 6.80 -0.20
N PHE A 23 5.77 5.84 0.36
CA PHE A 23 4.33 5.95 0.56
C PHE A 23 3.94 5.50 1.97
N THR A 24 3.03 6.24 2.58
CA THR A 24 2.36 5.82 3.81
C THR A 24 0.87 5.64 3.52
N THR A 25 0.33 4.47 3.85
CA THR A 25 -1.10 4.19 3.66
C THR A 25 -1.95 5.14 4.50
N ARG A 26 -3.19 5.38 4.06
CA ARG A 26 -4.21 6.09 4.84
C ARG A 26 -4.89 5.16 5.84
N ILE A 27 -4.95 3.88 5.52
CA ILE A 27 -5.58 2.84 6.35
C ILE A 27 -4.56 2.22 7.32
N ASN A 28 -4.99 1.95 8.56
CA ASN A 28 -4.18 1.26 9.57
C ASN A 28 -3.87 -0.20 9.19
N GLY A 29 -2.79 -0.73 9.76
CA GLY A 29 -2.40 -2.13 9.62
C GLY A 29 -3.52 -3.06 10.11
N GLY A 30 -3.86 -4.07 9.30
CA GLY A 30 -4.96 -5.00 9.59
C GLY A 30 -6.37 -4.49 9.22
N TYR A 31 -6.52 -3.21 8.87
CA TYR A 31 -7.82 -2.61 8.50
C TYR A 31 -8.00 -2.40 7.00
N GLY A 32 -7.10 -2.96 6.17
CA GLY A 32 -7.13 -2.80 4.70
C GLY A 32 -5.91 -2.10 4.11
N ALA A 33 -4.88 -1.79 4.88
CA ALA A 33 -3.65 -1.15 4.37
C ALA A 33 -3.01 -1.91 3.19
N VAL A 34 -3.02 -3.24 3.22
CA VAL A 34 -2.52 -4.07 2.09
C VAL A 34 -3.40 -3.90 0.86
N ARG A 35 -4.72 -3.88 1.04
CA ARG A 35 -5.68 -3.67 -0.05
C ARG A 35 -5.50 -2.31 -0.70
N GLU A 36 -5.28 -1.27 0.09
CA GLU A 36 -4.97 0.07 -0.41
C GLU A 36 -3.73 0.06 -1.32
N VAL A 37 -2.67 -0.65 -0.93
CA VAL A 37 -1.46 -0.79 -1.75
C VAL A 37 -1.73 -1.60 -3.02
N CYS A 38 -2.53 -2.68 -2.95
CA CYS A 38 -2.93 -3.42 -4.15
C CYS A 38 -3.69 -2.53 -5.14
N ASP A 39 -4.65 -1.74 -4.66
CA ASP A 39 -5.42 -0.82 -5.49
C ASP A 39 -4.52 0.25 -6.11
N LEU A 40 -3.58 0.82 -5.33
CA LEU A 40 -2.59 1.79 -5.82
C LEU A 40 -1.76 1.22 -6.99
N ILE A 41 -1.28 -0.02 -6.87
CA ILE A 41 -0.48 -0.67 -7.91
C ILE A 41 -1.31 -0.95 -9.16
N LEU A 42 -2.56 -1.42 -9.00
CA LEU A 42 -3.45 -1.71 -10.12
C LEU A 42 -3.90 -0.43 -10.82
N GLU A 43 -4.18 0.63 -10.08
CA GLU A 43 -4.52 1.95 -10.62
C GLU A 43 -3.36 2.53 -11.43
N ALA A 44 -2.13 2.48 -10.90
CA ALA A 44 -0.93 2.93 -11.61
C ALA A 44 -0.68 2.17 -12.93
N LYS A 45 -1.20 0.94 -13.05
CA LYS A 45 -1.14 0.12 -14.27
C LYS A 45 -2.35 0.28 -15.20
N GLY A 46 -3.40 1.02 -14.81
CA GLY A 46 -4.66 1.09 -15.56
C GLY A 46 -5.41 -0.24 -15.60
N GLU A 47 -5.31 -1.00 -14.51
CA GLU A 47 -5.78 -2.38 -14.38
C GLU A 47 -6.82 -2.58 -13.28
N LEU A 48 -7.08 -1.56 -12.46
CA LEU A 48 -7.98 -1.63 -11.30
C LEU A 48 -9.38 -2.12 -11.67
N ASP A 49 -9.99 -1.56 -12.72
CA ASP A 49 -11.34 -1.92 -13.16
C ASP A 49 -11.43 -3.30 -13.85
N LYS A 50 -10.29 -3.87 -14.25
CA LYS A 50 -10.23 -5.12 -15.02
C LYS A 50 -10.12 -6.35 -14.12
N HIS A 51 -9.49 -6.19 -12.95
CA HIS A 51 -9.19 -7.30 -12.07
C HIS A 51 -10.36 -7.62 -11.15
N LYS A 52 -10.71 -8.91 -11.08
CA LYS A 52 -11.74 -9.43 -10.19
C LYS A 52 -11.09 -10.15 -9.01
N GLY A 53 -11.44 -9.74 -7.80
CA GLY A 53 -11.03 -10.39 -6.56
C GLY A 53 -12.19 -11.08 -5.85
N LEU A 54 -11.87 -11.90 -4.86
CA LEU A 54 -12.82 -12.47 -3.91
C LEU A 54 -12.57 -11.86 -2.54
N SER A 55 -13.64 -11.48 -1.83
CA SER A 55 -13.57 -11.01 -0.45
C SER A 55 -13.75 -12.20 0.49
N ILE A 56 -12.65 -12.92 0.75
CA ILE A 56 -12.58 -14.10 1.63
C ILE A 56 -11.86 -13.80 2.93
#